data_AF-A0A1G8NY41-F1
#
_entry.id   AF-A0A1G8NY41-F1
#
_cell.length_a   1.000
_cell.length_b   1.000
_cell.length_c   1.000
_cell.angle_alpha   90.00
_cell.angle_beta   90.00
_cell.angle_gamma   90.00
#
_symmetry.space_group_name_H-M   'P 1'
#
loop_
_entity.id
_entity.type
_entity.pdbx_description
1 polymer ?
#
loop_
_entity_poly.entity_id
_entity_poly.type
_entity_poly.pdbx_seq_one_letter_code
_entity_poly.pdbx_strand_id
1 'polypeptide(L)'
;MSNRAPDLRLMIAAKHPFESCFVDLGSHSADKALIALTDAVHAEQRDMNAYDWITQALPGATLKPALAFGTVGELYRSYTRPAEFGRLKEVWRS
;
A
#
# COMPACT_ATOMS: atom_id res chain seq x y z
N MET A 1 20.71 38.18 3.32
CA MET A 1 19.90 37.40 4.29
C MET A 1 18.74 36.79 3.54
N SER A 2 18.85 35.52 3.15
CA SER A 2 17.77 34.81 2.47
C SER A 2 17.02 33.98 3.49
N ASN A 3 15.79 34.39 3.82
CA ASN A 3 14.82 33.60 4.58
C ASN A 3 14.57 32.29 3.84
N ARG A 4 15.28 31.22 4.23
CA ARG A 4 14.85 29.85 3.91
C ARG A 4 13.86 29.46 4.98
N ALA A 5 12.58 29.59 4.67
CA ALA A 5 11.53 28.92 5.42
C ALA A 5 11.91 27.43 5.51
N PRO A 6 12.06 26.85 6.72
CA PRO A 6 12.19 25.41 6.83
C PRO A 6 10.91 24.80 6.27
N ASP A 7 11.09 23.94 5.28
CA ASP A 7 10.09 23.19 4.56
C ASP A 7 9.13 22.49 5.55
N LEU A 8 8.00 23.13 5.84
CA LEU A 8 6.89 22.62 6.65
C LEU A 8 6.10 21.51 5.92
N ARG A 9 6.78 20.61 5.20
CA ARG A 9 6.15 19.49 4.48
C ARG A 9 6.67 18.11 4.88
N LEU A 10 7.43 18.01 5.96
CA LEU A 10 7.98 16.75 6.45
C LEU A 10 7.49 16.38 7.86
N MET A 11 6.22 16.63 8.15
CA MET A 11 5.52 16.10 9.33
C MET A 11 4.20 15.40 8.98
N ILE A 12 4.06 14.88 7.76
CA ILE A 12 3.05 13.85 7.51
C ILE A 12 3.71 12.56 7.96
N ALA A 13 3.33 12.07 9.14
CA ALA A 13 3.70 10.74 9.65
C ALA A 13 3.78 9.79 8.46
N ALA A 14 4.91 9.11 8.28
CA ALA A 14 5.20 8.26 7.14
C ALA A 14 4.06 7.24 6.96
N LYS A 15 3.04 7.63 6.20
CA LYS A 15 1.81 6.87 6.05
C LYS A 15 2.24 5.64 5.28
N HIS A 16 1.98 4.47 5.85
CA HIS A 16 2.52 3.23 5.33
C HIS A 16 2.14 3.16 3.86
N PRO A 17 3.07 2.91 2.92
CA PRO A 17 2.77 3.04 1.48
C PRO A 17 1.60 2.13 1.07
N PHE A 18 1.35 1.09 1.85
CA PHE A 18 0.23 0.17 1.71
C PHE A 18 -1.13 0.81 2.04
N GLU A 19 -1.22 1.75 2.99
CA GLU A 19 -2.43 2.52 3.27
C GLU A 19 -2.93 3.28 2.04
N SER A 20 -2.03 3.63 1.12
CA SER A 20 -2.39 4.29 -0.13
C SER A 20 -3.24 3.40 -1.03
N CYS A 21 -3.27 2.08 -0.85
CA CYS A 21 -4.15 1.18 -1.60
C CYS A 21 -5.60 1.19 -1.08
N PHE A 22 -5.82 1.73 0.12
CA PHE A 22 -7.11 1.72 0.80
C PHE A 22 -7.73 3.10 0.79
N VAL A 23 -9.04 3.13 0.76
CA VAL A 23 -9.83 4.33 1.11
C VAL A 23 -9.94 4.41 2.63
N ASP A 24 -10.19 3.26 3.26
CA ASP A 24 -10.30 3.10 4.70
C ASP A 24 -9.79 1.71 5.10
N LEU A 25 -9.07 1.62 6.21
CA LEU A 25 -8.59 0.33 6.75
C LEU A 25 -9.48 -0.20 7.88
N GLY A 26 -10.57 0.50 8.20
CA GLY A 26 -11.44 0.20 9.32
C GLY A 26 -10.66 0.18 10.63
N SER A 27 -10.78 -0.92 11.38
CA SER A 27 -10.05 -1.13 12.64
C SER A 27 -8.71 -1.85 12.47
N HIS A 28 -8.25 -2.05 11.23
CA HIS A 28 -6.99 -2.76 10.94
C HIS A 28 -5.84 -1.79 10.74
N SER A 29 -4.64 -2.17 11.20
CA SER A 29 -3.42 -1.45 10.89
C SER A 29 -2.88 -1.85 9.52
N ALA A 30 -2.22 -0.92 8.82
CA ALA A 30 -1.59 -1.18 7.53
C ALA A 30 -0.60 -2.35 7.54
N ASP A 31 0.09 -2.53 8.67
CA ASP A 31 1.05 -3.62 8.89
C ASP A 31 0.36 -4.99 8.87
N LYS A 32 -0.75 -5.14 9.61
CA LYS A 32 -1.59 -6.36 9.58
C LYS A 32 -2.14 -6.63 8.19
N ALA A 33 -2.59 -5.59 7.51
CA ALA A 33 -3.11 -5.69 6.16
C ALA A 33 -2.04 -6.14 5.15
N LEU A 34 -0.79 -5.67 5.31
CA LEU A 34 0.34 -6.08 4.47
C LEU A 34 0.75 -7.54 4.75
N ILE A 35 0.75 -7.96 6.02
CA ILE A 35 1.01 -9.36 6.39
C ILE A 35 -0.03 -10.27 5.74
N ALA A 36 -1.32 -9.94 5.86
CA ALA A 36 -2.41 -10.70 5.24
C ALA A 36 -2.30 -10.75 3.71
N LEU A 37 -1.85 -9.67 3.08
CA LEU A 37 -1.63 -9.64 1.63
C LEU A 37 -0.46 -10.55 1.22
N THR A 38 0.65 -10.47 1.96
CA THR A 38 1.84 -11.27 1.69
C THR A 38 1.55 -12.76 1.88
N ASP A 39 0.79 -13.11 2.92
CA ASP A 39 0.32 -14.46 3.17
C ASP A 39 -0.57 -14.98 2.03
N ALA A 40 -1.55 -14.18 1.57
CA ALA A 40 -2.39 -14.54 0.42
C ALA A 40 -1.57 -14.77 -0.86
N VAL A 41 -0.56 -13.95 -1.11
CA VAL A 41 0.35 -14.09 -2.27
C VAL A 41 1.23 -15.34 -2.17
N HIS A 42 1.61 -15.75 -0.95
CA HIS A 42 2.37 -16.97 -0.66
C HIS A 42 1.51 -18.23 -0.72
N ALA A 43 0.24 -18.14 -0.32
CA ALA A 43 -0.76 -19.21 -0.40
C ALA A 43 -1.35 -19.39 -1.81
N GLU A 44 -0.67 -18.89 -2.85
CA GLU A 44 -1.08 -18.96 -4.26
C GLU A 44 -2.43 -18.29 -4.58
N GLN A 45 -2.99 -17.46 -3.69
CA GLN A 45 -4.25 -16.73 -3.87
C GLN A 45 -4.10 -15.47 -4.73
N ARG A 46 -3.10 -15.43 -5.61
CA ARG A 46 -2.77 -14.24 -6.41
C ARG A 46 -3.84 -13.90 -7.44
N ASP A 47 -4.55 -14.91 -7.94
CA ASP A 47 -5.64 -14.77 -8.91
C ASP A 47 -6.98 -14.43 -8.24
N MET A 48 -7.04 -14.53 -6.91
CA MET A 48 -8.21 -14.16 -6.14
C MET A 48 -8.55 -12.69 -6.36
N ASN A 49 -9.83 -12.38 -6.46
CA ASN A 49 -10.29 -11.01 -6.60
C ASN A 49 -9.93 -10.20 -5.34
N ALA A 50 -9.39 -8.99 -5.52
CA ALA A 50 -8.93 -8.16 -4.40
C ALA A 50 -10.09 -7.74 -3.48
N TYR A 51 -11.29 -7.54 -4.03
CA TYR A 51 -12.50 -7.28 -3.25
C TYR A 51 -12.91 -8.51 -2.42
N ASP A 52 -12.90 -9.70 -2.99
CA ASP A 52 -13.22 -10.92 -2.24
C ASP A 52 -12.19 -11.14 -1.11
N TRP A 53 -10.91 -10.99 -1.42
CA TRP A 53 -9.83 -11.08 -0.44
C TRP A 53 -9.99 -10.07 0.70
N ILE A 54 -10.25 -8.79 0.43
CA ILE A 54 -10.38 -7.81 1.51
C ILE A 54 -11.60 -8.10 2.40
N THR A 55 -12.71 -8.57 1.83
CA THR A 55 -13.88 -8.94 2.64
C THR A 55 -13.62 -10.13 3.56
N GLN A 56 -12.75 -11.07 3.14
CA GLN A 56 -12.36 -12.23 3.94
C GLN A 56 -11.25 -11.93 4.95
N ALA A 57 -10.17 -11.29 4.50
CA ALA A 57 -8.95 -11.08 5.28
C ALA A 57 -9.00 -9.83 6.18
N LEU A 58 -9.73 -8.80 5.76
CA LEU A 58 -9.79 -7.50 6.45
C LEU A 58 -11.24 -6.98 6.48
N PRO A 59 -12.13 -7.65 7.22
CA PRO A 59 -13.53 -7.24 7.28
C PRO A 59 -13.63 -5.80 7.80
N GLY A 60 -14.38 -4.97 7.08
CA GLY A 60 -14.55 -3.54 7.36
C GLY A 60 -13.52 -2.62 6.71
N ALA A 61 -12.46 -3.16 6.10
CA ALA A 61 -11.56 -2.34 5.29
C ALA A 61 -12.11 -2.16 3.87
N THR A 62 -11.83 -1.01 3.26
CA THR A 62 -12.30 -0.61 1.93
C THR A 62 -11.12 -0.27 1.03
N LEU A 63 -10.93 -1.07 -0.03
CA LEU A 63 -9.95 -0.78 -1.09
C LEU A 63 -10.38 0.41 -1.94
N LYS A 64 -9.40 1.06 -2.57
CA LYS A 64 -9.70 1.96 -3.68
C LYS A 64 -10.38 1.17 -4.80
N PRO A 65 -11.44 1.70 -5.44
CA PRO A 65 -12.20 0.98 -6.46
C PRO A 65 -11.30 0.49 -7.60
N ALA A 66 -10.34 1.31 -8.04
CA ALA A 66 -9.36 0.94 -9.06
C ALA A 66 -8.55 -0.33 -8.73
N LEU A 67 -8.33 -0.64 -7.44
CA LEU A 67 -7.61 -1.83 -6.98
C LEU A 67 -8.56 -2.96 -6.59
N ALA A 68 -9.78 -2.65 -6.15
CA ALA A 68 -10.79 -3.63 -5.76
C ALA A 68 -11.27 -4.49 -6.94
N PHE A 69 -11.29 -3.92 -8.16
CA PHE A 69 -11.65 -4.66 -9.38
C PHE A 69 -10.54 -5.58 -9.89
N GLY A 70 -9.31 -5.41 -9.40
CA GLY A 70 -8.16 -6.23 -9.77
C GLY A 70 -8.07 -7.53 -8.96
N THR A 71 -6.90 -8.17 -9.04
CA THR A 71 -6.57 -9.35 -8.25
C THR A 71 -5.64 -9.02 -7.09
N VAL A 72 -5.56 -9.92 -6.10
CA VAL A 72 -4.62 -9.82 -4.98
C VAL A 72 -3.18 -9.66 -5.48
N GLY A 73 -2.79 -10.35 -6.55
CA GLY A 73 -1.48 -10.20 -7.17
C GLY A 73 -1.26 -8.83 -7.81
N GLU A 74 -2.29 -8.23 -8.40
CA GLU A 74 -2.24 -6.87 -8.94
C GLU A 74 -2.16 -5.82 -7.82
N LEU A 75 -2.90 -6.01 -6.72
CA LEU A 75 -2.82 -5.20 -5.51
C LEU A 75 -1.39 -5.23 -4.93
N TYR A 76 -0.80 -6.43 -4.79
CA TYR A 76 0.57 -6.61 -4.34
C TYR A 76 1.57 -5.88 -5.24
N ARG A 77 1.48 -6.07 -6.58
CA ARG A 77 2.34 -5.35 -7.52
C ARG A 77 2.14 -3.83 -7.48
N SER A 78 0.91 -3.36 -7.27
CA SER A 78 0.59 -1.92 -7.24
C SER A 78 1.18 -1.23 -6.02
N TYR A 79 1.34 -1.97 -4.92
CA TYR A 79 2.07 -1.51 -3.75
C TYR A 79 3.60 -1.65 -3.91
N THR A 80 4.11 -2.74 -4.50
CA THR A 80 5.56 -2.93 -4.65
C THR A 80 6.19 -2.06 -5.73
N ARG A 81 5.51 -1.82 -6.87
CA ARG A 81 6.03 -0.98 -7.97
C ARG A 81 6.47 0.43 -7.53
N PRO A 82 5.68 1.22 -6.77
CA PRO A 82 6.13 2.53 -6.32
C PRO A 82 7.23 2.44 -5.25
N ALA A 83 7.27 1.39 -4.43
CA ALA A 83 8.34 1.15 -3.46
C ALA A 83 9.68 0.79 -4.13
N GLU A 84 9.64 -0.02 -5.19
CA GLU A 84 10.81 -0.35 -6.03
C GLU A 84 11.32 0.89 -6.80
N PHE A 85 10.42 1.73 -7.30
CA PHE A 85 10.80 2.97 -8.00
C PHE A 85 11.41 4.02 -7.07
N GLY A 86 10.94 4.09 -5.81
CA GLY A 86 11.56 4.92 -4.77
C GLY A 86 13.00 4.49 -4.46
N ARG A 87 13.23 3.18 -4.35
CA ARG A 87 14.57 2.61 -4.10
C ARG A 87 15.53 2.83 -5.28
N LEU A 88 15.05 2.66 -6.51
CA LEU A 88 15.85 2.88 -7.74
C LEU A 88 16.25 4.34 -7.93
N LYS A 89 15.42 5.30 -7.50
CA LYS A 89 15.75 6.73 -7.58
C LYS A 89 16.83 7.15 -6.58
N GLU A 90 16.94 6.47 -5.44
CA GLU A 90 18.00 6.68 -4.45
C GLU A 90 19.35 6.14 -4.96
N VAL A 91 19.34 5.00 -5.66
CA VAL A 91 20.54 4.39 -6.26
C VAL A 91 21.09 5.21 -7.45
N TRP A 92 20.23 5.90 -8.21
CA TRP A 92 20.66 6.74 -9.35
C TRP A 92 21.17 8.14 -8.97
N ARG A 93 21.31 8.42 -7.67
CA ARG A 93 21.82 9.71 -7.17
C ARG A 93 23.12 9.59 -6.37
N SER A 94 23.74 8.41 -6.34
CA SER A 94 25.10 8.19 -5.80
C SER A 94 26.14 8.21 -6.91
#